data_AF-A0A413FDI3-F1
#
_entry.id   AF-A0A413FDI3-F1
#
_cell.length_a   1.000
_cell.length_b   1.000
_cell.length_c   1.000
_cell.angle_alpha   90.00
_cell.angle_beta   90.00
_cell.angle_gamma   90.00
#
_symmetry.space_group_name_H-M   'P 1'
#
loop_
_entity.id
_entity.type
_entity.pdbx_description
1 polymer ?
#
loop_
_entity_poly.entity_id
_entity_poly.type
_entity_poly.pdbx_seq_one_letter_code
_entity_poly.pdbx_strand_id
1 'polypeptide(L)'
;MKKLMMGVMLAAMAFALAACTPTTEKQKENTTAAADMETIPMTTGGASDKVPDPNVKPVAVISIYHGSDDSDGIVQDMDALDTEGLDAQLLVDKLVEYGVLTKGTKVLSFEIEGEGETATATLDLSQLKSEEGCSDRMLLAEVGNTFIDNFELKTIKVKVNGGNFEGKDIQQQDSDVLEYESDFEDMT
;
A
#
# COMPACT_ATOMS: atom_id res chain seq x y z
N MET A 1 -13.51 -46.47 27.75
CA MET A 1 -13.83 -47.58 26.82
C MET A 1 -14.17 -47.01 25.46
N LYS A 2 -13.49 -47.54 24.43
CA LYS A 2 -13.88 -47.67 23.03
C LYS A 2 -13.95 -46.38 22.17
N LYS A 3 -12.97 -46.17 21.29
CA LYS A 3 -12.94 -46.53 19.82
C LYS A 3 -13.47 -45.33 19.00
N LEU A 4 -12.98 -44.91 17.83
CA LEU A 4 -12.28 -45.57 16.72
C LEU A 4 -11.87 -44.50 15.67
N MET A 5 -10.80 -44.77 14.91
CA MET A 5 -10.46 -44.39 13.52
C MET A 5 -10.10 -42.94 13.09
N MET A 6 -8.78 -42.80 12.93
CA MET A 6 -8.03 -42.31 11.76
C MET A 6 -8.67 -42.65 10.40
N GLY A 7 -8.65 -41.70 9.45
CA GLY A 7 -9.03 -41.91 8.04
C GLY A 7 -8.36 -40.89 7.12
N VAL A 8 -7.23 -41.27 6.54
CA VAL A 8 -6.54 -40.62 5.42
C VAL A 8 -7.29 -40.94 4.13
N MET A 9 -7.56 -39.94 3.28
CA MET A 9 -7.85 -40.19 1.87
C MET A 9 -7.30 -39.06 1.00
N LEU A 10 -6.24 -39.40 0.25
CA LEU A 10 -5.81 -38.69 -0.94
C LEU A 10 -6.86 -38.85 -2.05
N ALA A 11 -7.14 -37.77 -2.77
CA ALA A 11 -7.54 -37.83 -4.18
C ALA A 11 -7.17 -36.50 -4.87
N ALA A 12 -6.14 -36.56 -5.71
CA ALA A 12 -5.77 -35.51 -6.63
C ALA A 12 -6.77 -35.47 -7.80
N MET A 13 -7.20 -34.27 -8.20
CA MET A 13 -7.91 -34.06 -9.45
C MET A 13 -7.24 -32.90 -10.21
N ALA A 14 -6.44 -33.27 -11.21
CA ALA A 14 -5.91 -32.35 -12.20
C ALA A 14 -6.92 -32.22 -13.34
N PHE A 15 -7.32 -31.00 -13.66
CA PHE A 15 -7.95 -30.66 -14.94
C PHE A 15 -7.07 -29.64 -15.65
N ALA A 16 -6.37 -30.13 -16.68
CA ALA A 16 -5.69 -29.28 -17.64
C ALA A 16 -6.72 -28.71 -18.63
N LEU A 17 -6.90 -27.40 -18.66
CA LEU A 17 -7.59 -26.71 -19.75
C LEU A 17 -6.56 -26.30 -20.81
N ALA A 18 -6.42 -27.16 -21.82
CA ALA A 18 -5.87 -26.76 -23.10
C ALA A 18 -7.01 -26.14 -23.93
N ALA A 19 -6.83 -24.90 -24.38
CA ALA A 19 -7.26 -24.43 -25.71
C ALA A 19 -6.91 -22.94 -25.88
N CYS A 20 -5.65 -22.67 -26.25
CA CYS A 20 -5.38 -21.52 -27.11
C CYS A 20 -6.03 -21.80 -28.48
N THR A 21 -6.98 -20.98 -28.90
CA THR A 21 -7.32 -20.84 -30.32
C THR A 21 -6.85 -19.46 -30.80
N PRO A 22 -6.03 -19.40 -31.87
CA PRO A 22 -5.56 -18.14 -32.43
C PRO A 22 -6.68 -17.46 -33.22
N THR A 23 -6.89 -16.17 -32.96
CA THR A 23 -7.79 -15.33 -33.76
C THR A 23 -7.19 -15.10 -35.14
N THR A 24 -7.86 -15.66 -36.14
CA THR A 24 -7.60 -15.52 -37.57
C THR A 24 -7.73 -14.07 -38.04
N GLU A 25 -6.68 -13.60 -38.73
CA GLU A 25 -6.68 -12.36 -39.51
C GLU A 25 -7.79 -12.36 -40.57
N LYS A 26 -8.53 -11.26 -40.69
CA LYS A 26 -9.41 -11.01 -41.84
C LYS A 26 -9.12 -9.67 -42.50
N GLN A 27 -8.59 -9.81 -43.71
CA GLN A 27 -8.97 -9.14 -44.95
C GLN A 27 -8.97 -7.61 -45.00
N LYS A 28 -7.90 -7.16 -45.65
CA LYS A 28 -7.81 -6.04 -46.59
C LYS A 28 -8.90 -6.13 -47.68
N GLU A 29 -9.74 -5.10 -47.81
CA GLU A 29 -10.27 -4.66 -49.11
C GLU A 29 -10.52 -3.15 -49.11
N ASN A 30 -10.26 -2.57 -50.28
CA ASN A 30 -9.98 -1.19 -50.59
C ASN A 30 -11.26 -0.47 -51.05
N THR A 31 -11.48 0.80 -50.70
CA THR A 31 -12.38 1.68 -51.46
C THR A 31 -11.88 3.12 -51.44
N THR A 32 -11.62 3.60 -52.65
CA THR A 32 -11.13 4.92 -53.06
C THR A 32 -12.11 6.06 -52.77
N ALA A 33 -11.63 7.16 -52.19
CA ALA A 33 -12.04 8.53 -52.54
C ALA A 33 -11.02 9.54 -51.98
N ALA A 34 -10.37 10.29 -52.87
CA ALA A 34 -9.41 11.32 -52.53
C ALA A 34 -10.12 12.53 -51.87
N ALA A 35 -9.69 12.86 -50.66
CA ALA A 35 -9.81 14.20 -50.11
C ALA A 35 -8.40 14.64 -49.74
N ASP A 36 -7.90 15.63 -50.46
CA ASP A 36 -6.62 16.29 -50.25
C ASP A 36 -6.72 17.08 -48.94
N MET A 37 -6.43 16.44 -47.82
CA MET A 37 -6.09 17.11 -46.57
C MET A 37 -4.58 17.09 -46.45
N GLU A 38 -4.01 18.27 -46.46
CA GLU A 38 -2.65 18.53 -46.05
C GLU A 38 -2.46 17.89 -44.67
N THR A 39 -1.74 16.78 -44.63
CA THR A 39 -1.41 16.08 -43.40
C THR A 39 -0.40 16.94 -42.67
N ILE A 40 -0.88 17.81 -41.78
CA ILE A 40 -0.07 18.29 -40.67
C ILE A 40 0.47 17.02 -39.98
N PRO A 41 1.80 16.78 -39.96
CA PRO A 41 2.31 15.65 -39.21
C PRO A 41 1.94 15.91 -37.76
N MET A 42 0.98 15.15 -37.23
CA MET A 42 0.91 14.94 -35.80
C MET A 42 2.21 14.24 -35.43
N THR A 43 3.20 15.03 -35.05
CA THR A 43 4.27 14.52 -34.20
C THR A 43 3.61 14.28 -32.83
N THR A 44 2.93 13.14 -32.72
CA THR A 44 2.77 12.51 -31.43
C THR A 44 4.19 12.13 -31.04
N GLY A 45 4.86 12.99 -30.26
CA GLY A 45 6.06 12.61 -29.53
C GLY A 45 5.69 11.42 -28.67
N GLY A 46 5.84 10.22 -29.25
CA GLY A 46 5.32 9.00 -28.70
C GLY A 46 6.00 8.72 -27.37
N ALA A 47 5.32 8.01 -26.48
CA ALA A 47 5.91 7.49 -25.24
C ALA A 47 7.21 6.70 -25.47
N SER A 48 7.50 6.28 -26.71
CA SER A 48 8.76 5.65 -27.12
C SER A 48 9.98 6.59 -27.19
N ASP A 49 9.80 7.92 -27.21
CA ASP A 49 10.90 8.88 -27.37
C ASP A 49 11.51 9.35 -26.03
N LYS A 50 10.87 8.97 -24.91
CA LYS A 50 11.47 9.10 -23.58
C LYS A 50 12.09 7.77 -23.21
N VAL A 51 13.31 7.53 -23.66
CA VAL A 51 14.17 6.52 -23.02
C VAL A 51 14.28 6.94 -21.56
N PRO A 52 13.79 6.15 -20.58
CA PRO A 52 13.98 6.46 -19.17
C PRO A 52 15.46 6.69 -18.92
N ASP A 53 15.82 7.77 -18.23
CA ASP A 53 17.23 8.08 -17.98
C ASP A 53 17.89 6.86 -17.31
N PRO A 54 18.88 6.22 -17.95
CA PRO A 54 19.52 5.02 -17.40
C PRO A 54 20.27 5.30 -16.09
N ASN A 55 20.44 6.57 -15.72
CA ASN A 55 21.07 6.99 -14.48
C ASN A 55 20.05 7.39 -13.39
N VAL A 56 18.74 7.30 -13.66
CA VAL A 56 17.74 7.50 -12.62
C VAL A 56 17.90 6.40 -11.59
N LYS A 57 18.07 6.78 -10.32
CA LYS A 57 18.13 5.82 -9.23
C LYS A 57 16.74 5.20 -9.05
N PRO A 58 16.64 3.89 -8.79
CA PRO A 58 15.34 3.31 -8.47
C PRO A 58 14.82 3.93 -7.17
N VAL A 59 13.52 4.19 -7.15
CA VAL A 59 12.78 4.74 -6.01
C VAL A 59 11.68 3.77 -5.63
N ALA A 60 11.38 3.66 -4.35
CA ALA A 60 10.23 2.91 -3.85
C ALA A 60 9.05 3.87 -3.85
N VAL A 61 8.05 3.58 -4.68
CA VAL A 61 6.77 4.32 -4.68
C VAL A 61 5.99 3.90 -3.45
N ILE A 62 5.47 4.88 -2.72
CA ILE A 62 4.77 4.68 -1.45
C ILE A 62 3.42 5.37 -1.42
N SER A 63 2.54 4.88 -0.55
CA SER A 63 1.27 5.53 -0.19
C SER A 63 1.40 6.17 1.20
N ILE A 64 1.09 7.46 1.35
CA ILE A 64 1.01 8.14 2.64
C ILE A 64 -0.45 8.51 2.91
N TYR A 65 -0.94 8.11 4.08
CA TYR A 65 -2.25 8.49 4.58
C TYR A 65 -2.12 9.63 5.58
N HIS A 66 -2.91 10.68 5.40
CA HIS A 66 -2.89 11.87 6.25
C HIS A 66 -4.25 12.58 6.26
N GLY A 67 -4.45 13.51 7.18
CA GLY A 67 -5.66 14.30 7.27
C GLY A 67 -5.94 15.13 6.02
N SER A 68 -7.22 15.25 5.70
CA SER A 68 -7.69 16.15 4.65
C SER A 68 -7.74 17.59 5.16
N ASP A 69 -7.33 18.54 4.32
CA ASP A 69 -7.54 19.97 4.58
C ASP A 69 -9.01 20.39 4.37
N ASP A 70 -9.79 19.58 3.65
CA ASP A 70 -11.15 19.91 3.20
C ASP A 70 -12.26 19.17 3.97
N SER A 71 -11.91 18.13 4.73
CA SER A 71 -12.87 17.31 5.49
C SER A 71 -12.27 16.77 6.78
N ASP A 72 -13.13 16.32 7.69
CA ASP A 72 -12.77 15.61 8.92
C ASP A 72 -12.41 14.14 8.63
N GLY A 73 -11.60 13.90 7.59
CA GLY A 73 -11.30 12.59 7.04
C GLY A 73 -9.85 12.39 6.66
N ILE A 74 -9.52 11.22 6.14
CA ILE A 74 -8.17 10.86 5.67
C ILE A 74 -8.15 10.88 4.14
N VAL A 75 -7.04 11.32 3.56
CA VAL A 75 -6.71 11.18 2.14
C VAL A 75 -5.46 10.34 1.96
N GLN A 76 -5.27 9.79 0.75
CA GLN A 76 -4.10 9.01 0.37
C GLN A 76 -3.36 9.74 -0.75
N ASP A 77 -2.08 10.01 -0.51
CA ASP A 77 -1.16 10.57 -1.50
C ASP A 77 -0.10 9.53 -1.89
N MET A 78 0.25 9.50 -3.18
CA MET A 78 1.40 8.70 -3.65
C MET A 78 2.67 9.57 -3.63
N ASP A 79 3.72 9.05 -3.02
CA ASP A 79 5.05 9.67 -2.98
C ASP A 79 6.13 8.61 -3.26
N ALA A 80 7.39 8.95 -3.08
CA ALA A 80 8.51 8.03 -3.25
C ALA A 80 9.58 8.20 -2.17
N LEU A 81 10.27 7.09 -1.88
CA LEU A 81 11.52 7.09 -1.14
C LEU A 81 12.70 7.09 -2.12
N ASP A 82 13.74 7.87 -1.83
CA ASP A 82 15.00 7.93 -2.59
C ASP A 82 15.87 6.66 -2.41
N THR A 83 15.23 5.50 -2.31
CA THR A 83 15.81 4.17 -2.09
C THR A 83 15.08 3.16 -2.96
N GLU A 84 15.77 2.08 -3.37
CA GLU A 84 15.13 1.05 -4.21
C GLU A 84 14.07 0.22 -3.47
N GLY A 85 14.16 0.17 -2.13
CA GLY A 85 13.27 -0.60 -1.27
C GLY A 85 12.65 0.25 -0.16
N LEU A 86 11.66 -0.32 0.49
CA LEU A 86 10.98 0.29 1.62
C LEU A 86 11.88 0.28 2.86
N ASP A 87 11.85 1.38 3.58
CA ASP A 87 12.52 1.54 4.87
C ASP A 87 11.51 2.16 5.85
N ALA A 88 11.32 1.51 7.00
CA ALA A 88 10.32 1.93 7.97
C ALA A 88 10.63 3.32 8.57
N GLN A 89 11.91 3.65 8.76
CA GLN A 89 12.28 4.98 9.28
C GLN A 89 12.05 6.05 8.22
N LEU A 90 12.35 5.78 6.95
CA LEU A 90 12.06 6.73 5.87
C LEU A 90 10.54 6.93 5.68
N LEU A 91 9.74 5.88 5.88
CA LEU A 91 8.27 5.99 5.85
C LEU A 91 7.73 6.82 7.03
N VAL A 92 8.30 6.65 8.24
CA VAL A 92 8.03 7.53 9.38
C VAL A 92 8.47 8.97 9.10
N ASP A 93 9.62 9.18 8.47
CA ASP A 93 10.09 10.52 8.13
C ASP A 93 9.14 11.19 7.12
N LYS A 94 8.53 10.43 6.21
CA LYS A 94 7.45 10.91 5.32
C LYS A 94 6.19 11.27 6.09
N LEU A 95 5.74 10.44 7.03
CA LEU A 95 4.61 10.80 7.91
C LEU A 95 4.89 12.07 8.73
N VAL A 96 6.14 12.33 9.11
CA VAL A 96 6.54 13.60 9.73
C VAL A 96 6.52 14.76 8.72
N GLU A 97 6.96 14.54 7.48
CA GLU A 97 6.90 15.55 6.40
C GLU A 97 5.47 15.98 6.10
N TYR A 98 4.53 15.04 6.09
CA TYR A 98 3.10 15.26 5.87
C TYR A 98 2.36 15.83 7.09
N GLY A 99 3.02 16.00 8.23
CA GLY A 99 2.38 16.57 9.43
C GLY A 99 1.49 15.59 10.22
N VAL A 100 1.54 14.30 9.90
CA VAL A 100 0.89 13.25 10.69
C VAL A 100 1.63 13.07 12.01
N LEU A 101 2.95 12.88 11.96
CA LEU A 101 3.76 12.61 13.15
C LEU A 101 4.60 13.79 13.57
N THR A 102 4.72 13.98 14.89
CA THR A 102 5.62 14.99 15.46
C THR A 102 7.08 14.76 15.06
N LYS A 103 7.83 15.86 14.89
CA LYS A 103 9.26 15.82 14.57
C LYS A 103 10.06 15.02 15.58
N GLY A 104 11.05 14.29 15.08
CA GLY A 104 11.96 13.49 15.91
C GLY A 104 11.40 12.11 16.29
N THR A 105 10.25 11.72 15.76
CA THR A 105 9.75 10.34 15.86
C THR A 105 10.74 9.36 15.20
N LYS A 106 11.01 8.25 15.89
CA LYS A 106 11.96 7.21 15.47
C LYS A 106 11.33 5.83 15.54
N VAL A 107 11.67 5.00 14.57
CA VAL A 107 11.42 3.56 14.61
C VAL A 107 12.45 2.94 15.53
N LEU A 108 11.98 2.27 16.59
CA LEU A 108 12.80 1.52 17.54
C LEU A 108 12.98 0.08 17.08
N SER A 109 11.89 -0.52 16.59
CA SER A 109 11.91 -1.80 15.89
C SER A 109 10.77 -1.87 14.86
N PHE A 110 11.00 -2.66 13.82
CA PHE A 110 9.97 -3.02 12.86
C PHE A 110 10.20 -4.47 12.45
N GLU A 111 9.25 -5.32 12.80
CA GLU A 111 9.35 -6.76 12.62
C GLU A 111 8.13 -7.25 11.84
N ILE A 112 8.37 -7.92 10.72
CA ILE A 112 7.33 -8.56 9.91
C ILE A 112 7.36 -10.06 10.18
N GLU A 113 6.20 -10.64 10.42
CA GLU A 113 5.99 -12.08 10.57
C GLU A 113 5.06 -12.59 9.46
N GLY A 114 5.38 -13.74 8.90
CA GLY A 114 4.64 -14.32 7.77
C GLY A 114 5.06 -13.75 6.42
N GLU A 115 4.36 -14.15 5.37
CA GLU A 115 4.62 -13.74 3.98
C GLU A 115 3.29 -13.60 3.22
N GLY A 116 3.29 -12.77 2.17
CA GLY A 116 2.13 -12.50 1.32
C GLY A 116 0.93 -11.93 2.09
N GLU A 117 -0.28 -12.27 1.65
CA GLU A 117 -1.57 -11.74 2.18
C GLU A 117 -1.84 -12.05 3.67
N THR A 118 -0.95 -12.81 4.33
CA THR A 118 -1.06 -13.15 5.75
C THR A 118 0.01 -12.49 6.61
N ALA A 119 0.90 -11.71 6.01
CA ALA A 119 1.96 -11.02 6.72
C ALA A 119 1.36 -10.06 7.76
N THR A 120 1.95 -10.02 8.94
CA THR A 120 1.59 -9.09 10.01
C THR A 120 2.85 -8.40 10.50
N ALA A 121 2.76 -7.19 11.03
CA ALA A 121 3.94 -6.50 11.56
C ALA A 121 3.75 -6.00 13.00
N THR A 122 4.86 -5.81 13.70
CA THR A 122 4.94 -4.97 14.89
C THR A 122 5.86 -3.79 14.60
N LEU A 123 5.33 -2.57 14.75
CA LEU A 123 6.05 -1.31 14.65
C LEU A 123 6.16 -0.69 16.04
N ASP A 124 7.39 -0.52 16.54
CA ASP A 124 7.66 0.18 17.79
C ASP A 124 8.27 1.54 17.51
N LEU A 125 7.64 2.59 18.02
CA LEU A 125 8.04 3.98 17.82
C LEU A 125 8.53 4.62 19.12
N SER A 126 9.40 5.61 19.02
CA SER A 126 9.84 6.41 20.17
C SER A 126 8.71 7.27 20.75
N GLN A 127 7.74 7.64 19.91
CA GLN A 127 6.51 8.34 20.27
C GLN A 127 5.49 8.12 19.16
N LEU A 128 4.21 8.14 19.51
CA LEU A 128 3.10 8.20 18.55
C LEU A 128 2.23 9.39 18.96
N LYS A 129 2.46 10.52 18.29
CA LYS A 129 1.79 11.79 18.57
C LYS A 129 1.47 12.48 17.26
N SER A 130 0.21 12.88 17.12
CA SER A 130 -0.25 13.68 16.01
C SER A 130 0.37 15.09 16.07
N GLU A 131 0.95 15.55 14.97
CA GLU A 131 1.41 16.95 14.83
C GLU A 131 0.23 17.87 14.48
N GLU A 132 -0.73 17.41 13.67
CA GLU A 132 -1.96 18.13 13.34
C GLU A 132 -3.02 18.14 14.46
N GLY A 133 -2.85 17.30 15.48
CA GLY A 133 -3.72 17.25 16.66
C GLY A 133 -5.03 16.48 16.45
N CYS A 134 -5.06 15.53 15.53
CA CYS A 134 -6.21 14.68 15.19
C CYS A 134 -6.62 13.72 16.33
N SER A 135 -7.74 13.02 16.12
CA SER A 135 -8.24 11.99 17.05
C SER A 135 -7.29 10.79 17.11
N ASP A 136 -7.37 9.99 18.18
CA ASP A 136 -6.57 8.77 18.27
C ASP A 136 -6.90 7.78 17.14
N ARG A 137 -8.18 7.69 16.74
CA ARG A 137 -8.63 6.81 15.65
C ARG A 137 -7.98 7.23 14.34
N MET A 138 -7.98 8.53 14.05
CA MET A 138 -7.39 9.09 12.84
C MET A 138 -5.89 8.86 12.81
N LEU A 139 -5.17 9.20 13.89
CA LEU A 139 -3.73 8.97 14.01
C LEU A 139 -3.35 7.49 13.79
N LEU A 140 -4.11 6.57 14.40
CA LEU A 140 -3.87 5.13 14.23
C LEU A 140 -4.17 4.67 12.80
N ALA A 141 -5.22 5.18 12.16
CA ALA A 141 -5.55 4.85 10.77
C ALA A 141 -4.50 5.39 9.79
N GLU A 142 -4.03 6.63 9.95
CA GLU A 142 -2.99 7.24 9.10
C GLU A 142 -1.70 6.43 9.14
N VAL A 143 -1.22 6.10 10.34
CA VAL A 143 0.00 5.31 10.53
C VAL A 143 -0.23 3.85 10.13
N GLY A 144 -1.34 3.26 10.54
CA GLY A 144 -1.69 1.87 10.28
C GLY A 144 -1.80 1.59 8.78
N ASN A 145 -2.64 2.34 8.07
CA ASN A 145 -2.86 2.17 6.63
C ASN A 145 -1.59 2.44 5.83
N THR A 146 -0.81 3.46 6.21
CA THR A 146 0.48 3.74 5.57
C THR A 146 1.39 2.51 5.65
N PHE A 147 1.55 1.89 6.81
CA PHE A 147 2.39 0.70 6.91
C PHE A 147 1.76 -0.54 6.26
N ILE A 148 0.45 -0.72 6.40
CA ILE A 148 -0.28 -1.85 5.84
C ILE A 148 -0.15 -1.88 4.33
N ASP A 149 -0.41 -0.78 3.64
CA ASP A 149 -0.35 -0.73 2.18
C ASP A 149 1.07 -0.89 1.65
N ASN A 150 2.02 -0.16 2.23
CA ASN A 150 3.38 -0.18 1.71
C ASN A 150 4.03 -1.55 1.91
N PHE A 151 3.83 -2.19 3.05
CA PHE A 151 4.44 -3.50 3.34
C PHE A 151 3.52 -4.69 3.03
N GLU A 152 2.38 -4.46 2.35
CA GLU A 152 1.38 -5.47 1.98
C GLU A 152 0.94 -6.34 3.17
N LEU A 153 0.69 -5.71 4.32
CA LEU A 153 0.35 -6.39 5.56
C LEU A 153 -1.14 -6.66 5.68
N LYS A 154 -1.51 -7.73 6.35
CA LYS A 154 -2.87 -7.97 6.80
C LYS A 154 -3.22 -7.09 8.00
N THR A 155 -2.32 -7.02 8.97
CA THR A 155 -2.49 -6.24 10.22
C THR A 155 -1.14 -5.71 10.71
N ILE A 156 -1.20 -4.67 11.54
CA ILE A 156 -0.03 -4.13 12.22
C ILE A 156 -0.32 -3.83 13.69
N LYS A 157 0.57 -4.24 14.59
CA LYS A 157 0.58 -3.78 15.97
C LYS A 157 1.51 -2.57 16.10
N VAL A 158 0.99 -1.47 16.66
CA VAL A 158 1.80 -0.27 16.93
C VAL A 158 2.13 -0.21 18.43
N LYS A 159 3.38 0.07 18.74
CA LYS A 159 3.91 0.22 20.09
C LYS A 159 4.61 1.56 20.26
N VAL A 160 4.71 1.99 21.51
CA VAL A 160 5.46 3.18 21.91
C VAL A 160 6.43 2.82 23.02
N ASN A 161 7.73 2.89 22.73
CA ASN A 161 8.81 2.48 23.64
C ASN A 161 8.58 1.07 24.23
N GLY A 162 8.15 0.14 23.37
CA GLY A 162 7.86 -1.26 23.72
C GLY A 162 6.51 -1.50 24.41
N GLY A 163 5.78 -0.46 24.81
CA GLY A 163 4.44 -0.53 25.38
C GLY A 163 3.33 -0.44 24.33
N ASN A 164 2.10 -0.80 24.70
CA ASN A 164 0.94 -0.57 23.84
C ASN A 164 0.65 0.93 23.69
N PHE A 165 -0.04 1.32 22.61
CA PHE A 165 -0.47 2.70 22.44
C PHE A 165 -1.52 3.11 23.49
N GLU A 166 -1.29 4.25 24.13
CA GLU A 166 -2.19 4.88 25.09
C GLU A 166 -2.45 6.32 24.65
N GLY A 167 -3.57 6.53 23.95
CA GLY A 167 -4.04 7.83 23.51
C GLY A 167 -5.01 8.48 24.51
N LYS A 168 -5.68 9.54 24.08
CA LYS A 168 -6.70 10.24 24.90
C LYS A 168 -7.97 9.40 25.09
N ASP A 169 -8.43 8.79 24.01
CA ASP A 169 -9.71 8.09 23.89
C ASP A 169 -9.52 6.58 23.65
N ILE A 170 -8.36 6.19 23.09
CA ILE A 170 -8.04 4.79 22.77
C ILE A 170 -6.91 4.29 23.68
N GLN A 171 -7.11 3.09 24.24
CA GLN A 171 -6.15 2.41 25.10
C GLN A 171 -5.98 0.98 24.60
N GLN A 172 -4.92 0.73 23.82
CA GLN A 172 -4.69 -0.58 23.20
C GLN A 172 -4.25 -1.63 24.23
N GLN A 173 -4.79 -2.83 24.08
CA GLN A 173 -4.41 -4.02 24.82
C GLN A 173 -3.38 -4.85 24.05
N ASP A 174 -2.85 -5.90 24.69
CA ASP A 174 -1.82 -6.73 24.07
C ASP A 174 -2.29 -7.45 22.80
N SER A 175 -3.57 -7.79 22.72
CA SER A 175 -4.18 -8.45 21.55
C SER A 175 -4.57 -7.49 20.43
N ASP A 176 -4.55 -6.19 20.69
CA ASP A 176 -5.07 -5.22 19.75
C ASP A 176 -4.07 -4.99 18.62
N VAL A 177 -4.61 -4.98 17.41
CA VAL A 177 -3.89 -4.73 16.17
C VAL A 177 -4.72 -3.77 15.32
N LEU A 178 -4.06 -3.07 14.43
CA LEU A 178 -4.70 -2.26 13.41
C LEU A 178 -4.94 -3.13 12.18
N GLU A 179 -6.15 -3.06 11.65
CA GLU A 179 -6.49 -3.50 10.31
C GLU A 179 -6.61 -2.26 9.40
N TYR A 180 -6.63 -2.48 8.09
CA TYR A 180 -6.82 -1.39 7.15
C TYR A 180 -8.18 -0.72 7.40
N GLU A 181 -8.17 0.57 7.73
CA GLU A 181 -9.40 1.37 7.81
C GLU A 181 -9.78 1.78 6.39
N SER A 182 -11.03 1.50 5.99
CA SER A 182 -11.53 1.85 4.66
C SER A 182 -12.56 2.98 4.69
N ASP A 183 -13.06 3.31 5.88
CA ASP A 183 -13.97 4.43 6.09
C ASP A 183 -13.15 5.68 6.40
N PHE A 184 -12.95 6.51 5.37
CA PHE A 184 -12.13 7.72 5.45
C PHE A 184 -12.92 8.97 5.82
N GLU A 185 -14.22 8.85 6.03
CA GLU A 185 -15.10 9.95 6.41
C GLU A 185 -15.30 9.99 7.93
N ASP A 186 -15.57 11.18 8.48
CA ASP A 186 -15.94 11.40 9.88
C ASP A 186 -15.00 10.70 10.90
N MET A 187 -13.69 11.00 10.81
CA MET A 187 -12.62 10.39 11.60
C MET A 187 -12.39 11.06 12.98
N THR A 188 -13.25 12.00 13.36
CA THR A 188 -13.17 12.76 14.63
C THR A 188 -13.46 11.93 15.86
#